data_AF-A0A0P1J482-F1
#
_entry.id   AF-A0A0P1J482-F1
#
_cell.length_a   1.000
_cell.length_b   1.000
_cell.length_c   1.000
_cell.angle_alpha   90.00
_cell.angle_beta   90.00
_cell.angle_gamma   90.00
#
_symmetry.space_group_name_H-M   'P 1'
#
loop_
_entity.id
_entity.type
_entity.pdbx_description
1 polymer ?
#
loop_
_entity_poly.entity_id
_entity_poly.type
_entity_poly.pdbx_seq_one_letter_code
_entity_poly.pdbx_strand_id
1 'polypeptide(L)'
;MIQSDNESIQFRSLLLLFIITTPATFLLFQGRLINHDTAWFLIAVERWIEGAELYKTIIEVNPPLNFYYTLPANWLSRLTGLTLIDAQYAVVSILIGVVLVWSFRILRAHDRASQLRQTIFMLMLWAALVVPALRHFAQRDHLLVIFLIPWAIASVFDQNGMNGRGGAIRGCFAALGICLKPHFLVFPLCVTLALIIRERSLRPLISSSNLSIFAMGAGYVAFVFVWHPAYFTEIVPMALLTYGEYGHSNRQVIFGIGLLQISFLFLVLLECLRQSSIPPGLGILAAMCLAGFASYILQWTGYRYQAVPLHSFGLILCAFLILRCSANAVIRSAILCALIISSLSIHRGFPGSVSAQSLHKVLIEGPFENGITVLSSYVHAGPILALKLQTNWDNRYPALWPVPGIVNARAETACLKQADDCKALILLAEETRQNVLDDLETGRPDAIVFDKKAGYFDEPGFSFETFLRRNDDISKFLDQYPVRVSTERFDVLYQ
;
A
#
# COMPACT_ATOMS: atom_id res chain seq x y z
N MET A 1 -46.43 -3.32 10.82
CA MET A 1 -45.92 -2.19 11.61
C MET A 1 -44.59 -2.50 12.27
N ILE A 2 -44.48 -3.45 13.21
CA ILE A 2 -43.21 -3.71 13.92
C ILE A 2 -42.02 -4.07 12.99
N GLN A 3 -42.27 -4.86 11.93
CA GLN A 3 -41.22 -5.23 10.96
C GLN A 3 -40.80 -4.07 10.05
N SER A 4 -41.73 -3.19 9.64
CA SER A 4 -41.42 -1.99 8.85
C SER A 4 -40.67 -0.95 9.68
N ASP A 5 -41.01 -0.83 10.97
CA ASP A 5 -40.33 0.11 11.88
C ASP A 5 -38.89 -0.33 12.14
N ASN A 6 -38.63 -1.63 12.30
CA ASN A 6 -37.29 -2.16 12.53
C ASN A 6 -36.39 -2.04 11.28
N GLU A 7 -36.94 -2.28 10.08
CA GLU A 7 -36.23 -2.03 8.81
C GLU A 7 -35.92 -0.55 8.62
N SER A 8 -36.84 0.35 8.98
CA SER A 8 -36.63 1.80 8.89
C SER A 8 -35.52 2.30 9.83
N ILE A 9 -35.47 1.78 11.07
CA ILE A 9 -34.45 2.12 12.08
C ILE A 9 -33.08 1.60 11.62
N GLN A 10 -33.04 0.39 11.06
CA GLN A 10 -31.81 -0.19 10.52
C GLN A 10 -31.28 0.61 9.34
N PHE A 11 -32.15 1.00 8.41
CA PHE A 11 -31.78 1.85 7.28
C PHE A 11 -31.21 3.20 7.74
N ARG A 12 -31.87 3.87 8.70
CA ARG A 12 -31.38 5.13 9.28
C ARG A 12 -30.01 4.97 9.93
N SER A 13 -29.78 3.89 10.67
CA SER A 13 -28.49 3.63 11.32
C SER A 13 -27.36 3.40 10.31
N LEU A 14 -27.65 2.67 9.23
CA LEU A 14 -26.69 2.43 8.14
C LEU A 14 -26.36 3.72 7.40
N LEU A 15 -27.37 4.54 7.11
CA LEU A 15 -27.21 5.83 6.45
C LEU A 15 -26.39 6.79 7.33
N LEU A 16 -26.68 6.87 8.63
CA LEU A 16 -25.92 7.68 9.58
C LEU A 16 -24.46 7.25 9.66
N LEU A 17 -24.19 5.94 9.71
CA LEU A 17 -22.82 5.43 9.71
C LEU A 17 -22.06 5.94 8.48
N PHE A 18 -22.65 5.80 7.29
CA PHE A 18 -22.05 6.29 6.05
C PHE A 18 -21.83 7.81 6.03
N ILE A 19 -22.88 8.58 6.36
CA ILE A 19 -22.86 10.06 6.34
C ILE A 19 -21.89 10.63 7.39
N ILE A 20 -21.58 9.89 8.46
CA ILE A 20 -20.60 10.33 9.46
C ILE A 20 -19.19 9.88 9.07
N THR A 21 -18.98 8.59 8.81
CA THR A 21 -17.61 8.06 8.64
C THR A 21 -16.96 8.52 7.35
N THR A 22 -17.73 8.64 6.26
CA THR A 22 -17.16 9.04 4.95
C THR A 22 -16.66 10.48 4.99
N PRO A 23 -17.47 11.50 5.37
CA PRO A 23 -16.98 12.88 5.46
C PRO A 23 -15.95 13.05 6.57
N ALA A 24 -16.10 12.39 7.73
CA ALA A 24 -15.11 12.50 8.81
C ALA A 24 -13.73 11.99 8.35
N THR A 25 -13.69 10.90 7.58
CA THR A 25 -12.44 10.38 7.01
C THR A 25 -11.89 11.36 5.98
N PHE A 26 -12.72 11.83 5.04
CA PHE A 26 -12.27 12.78 4.02
C PHE A 26 -11.70 14.06 4.62
N LEU A 27 -12.44 14.70 5.53
CA LEU A 27 -12.02 15.94 6.21
C LEU A 27 -10.73 15.76 7.04
N LEU A 28 -10.46 14.55 7.54
CA LEU A 28 -9.23 14.26 8.27
C LEU A 28 -7.99 14.34 7.36
N PHE A 29 -8.14 13.98 6.08
CA PHE A 29 -7.05 13.88 5.10
C PHE A 29 -7.01 15.01 4.07
N GLN A 30 -8.11 15.72 3.83
CA GLN A 30 -8.21 16.78 2.84
C GLN A 30 -7.10 17.84 3.03
N GLY A 31 -6.48 18.23 1.92
CA GLY A 31 -5.41 19.23 1.87
C GLY A 31 -4.06 18.75 2.44
N ARG A 32 -3.92 17.46 2.76
CA ARG A 32 -2.65 16.88 3.24
C ARG A 32 -1.89 16.20 2.10
N LEU A 33 -0.57 16.09 2.26
CA LEU A 33 0.27 15.28 1.36
C LEU A 33 -0.15 13.81 1.41
N ILE A 34 0.07 13.13 0.29
CA ILE A 34 -0.11 11.68 0.17
C ILE A 34 1.24 10.95 0.24
N ASN A 35 1.19 9.64 0.51
CA ASN A 35 2.41 8.83 0.51
C ASN A 35 3.00 8.68 -0.91
N HIS A 36 4.30 8.44 -0.99
CA HIS A 36 5.06 8.49 -2.25
C HIS A 36 4.62 7.46 -3.29
N ASP A 37 4.26 6.25 -2.87
CA ASP A 37 3.78 5.24 -3.80
C ASP A 37 2.44 5.67 -4.42
N THR A 38 1.48 6.09 -3.60
CA THR A 38 0.19 6.57 -4.13
C THR A 38 0.35 7.86 -4.94
N ALA A 39 1.29 8.74 -4.59
CA ALA A 39 1.60 9.92 -5.40
C ALA A 39 2.05 9.53 -6.81
N TRP A 40 2.93 8.54 -6.93
CA TRP A 40 3.34 8.02 -8.23
C TRP A 40 2.17 7.45 -9.02
N PHE A 41 1.32 6.62 -8.41
CA PHE A 41 0.18 6.05 -9.12
C PHE A 41 -0.81 7.12 -9.61
N LEU A 42 -0.98 8.24 -8.89
CA LEU A 42 -1.83 9.34 -9.35
C LEU A 42 -1.30 9.95 -10.65
N ILE A 43 0.00 10.27 -10.68
CA ILE A 43 0.70 10.79 -11.86
C ILE A 43 0.67 9.77 -13.01
N ALA A 44 1.02 8.52 -12.72
CA ALA A 44 1.13 7.49 -13.73
C ALA A 44 -0.23 7.17 -14.37
N VAL A 45 -1.33 7.17 -13.61
CA VAL A 45 -2.67 6.97 -14.16
C VAL A 45 -3.13 8.15 -15.00
N GLU A 46 -2.78 9.39 -14.62
CA GLU A 46 -3.06 10.57 -15.44
C GLU A 46 -2.42 10.44 -16.82
N ARG A 47 -1.13 10.10 -16.86
CA ARG A 47 -0.38 9.83 -18.10
C ARG A 47 -0.95 8.66 -18.89
N TRP A 48 -1.37 7.59 -18.21
CA TRP A 48 -1.99 6.45 -18.87
C TRP A 48 -3.31 6.81 -19.55
N ILE A 49 -4.14 7.62 -18.90
CA ILE A 49 -5.39 8.15 -19.50
C ILE A 49 -5.07 9.02 -20.73
N GLU A 50 -3.93 9.69 -20.75
CA GLU A 50 -3.46 10.53 -21.86
C GLU A 50 -2.80 9.73 -23.00
N GLY A 51 -2.70 8.41 -22.87
CA GLY A 51 -2.24 7.51 -23.93
C GLY A 51 -0.86 6.89 -23.70
N ALA A 52 -0.21 7.14 -22.56
CA ALA A 52 1.03 6.46 -22.22
C ALA A 52 0.80 4.95 -22.04
N GLU A 53 1.75 4.12 -22.48
CA GLU A 53 1.67 2.66 -22.36
C GLU A 53 2.22 2.18 -21.01
N LEU A 54 1.40 1.47 -20.23
CA LEU A 54 1.83 0.81 -19.00
C LEU A 54 2.95 -0.20 -19.30
N TYR A 55 3.98 -0.17 -18.46
CA TYR A 55 5.17 -1.03 -18.50
C TYR A 55 6.16 -0.78 -19.64
N LYS A 56 5.92 0.24 -20.47
CA LYS A 56 6.88 0.70 -21.47
C LYS A 56 7.27 2.15 -21.25
N THR A 57 6.28 3.05 -21.28
CA THR A 57 6.49 4.50 -21.03
C THR A 57 6.06 4.89 -19.62
N ILE A 58 5.48 3.96 -18.86
CA ILE A 58 5.25 4.05 -17.41
C ILE A 58 5.84 2.79 -16.79
N ILE A 59 6.99 2.91 -16.14
CA ILE A 59 7.71 1.80 -15.54
C ILE A 59 7.35 1.68 -14.07
N GLU A 60 6.83 0.51 -13.70
CA GLU A 60 6.41 0.20 -12.34
C GLU A 60 6.70 -1.27 -12.05
N VAL A 61 7.38 -1.55 -10.92
CA VAL A 61 7.72 -2.93 -10.51
C VAL A 61 6.48 -3.74 -10.10
N ASN A 62 5.43 -3.04 -9.68
CA ASN A 62 4.22 -3.65 -9.15
C ASN A 62 3.22 -4.07 -10.25
N PRO A 63 2.42 -5.14 -10.01
CA PRO A 63 1.35 -5.56 -10.93
C PRO A 63 0.29 -4.46 -11.16
N PRO A 64 -0.51 -4.54 -12.25
CA PRO A 64 -1.22 -3.37 -12.76
C PRO A 64 -2.45 -2.96 -11.95
N LEU A 65 -2.93 -3.82 -11.05
CA LEU A 65 -4.19 -3.61 -10.33
C LEU A 65 -4.27 -2.25 -9.61
N ASN A 66 -3.14 -1.71 -9.13
CA ASN A 66 -3.16 -0.44 -8.43
C ASN A 66 -3.39 0.76 -9.37
N PHE A 67 -3.02 0.70 -10.66
CA PHE A 67 -3.44 1.71 -11.64
C PHE A 67 -4.97 1.76 -11.75
N TYR A 68 -5.62 0.60 -11.79
CA TYR A 68 -7.08 0.51 -11.83
C TYR A 68 -7.77 1.07 -10.58
N TYR A 69 -7.15 0.93 -9.40
CA TYR A 69 -7.70 1.50 -8.15
C TYR A 69 -7.48 3.01 -8.02
N THR A 70 -6.58 3.57 -8.82
CA THR A 70 -6.33 5.01 -8.88
C THR A 70 -7.12 5.71 -10.00
N LEU A 71 -7.62 4.98 -11.01
CA LEU A 71 -8.52 5.51 -12.06
C LEU A 71 -9.71 6.31 -11.51
N PRO A 72 -10.48 5.84 -10.50
CA PRO A 72 -11.63 6.58 -10.01
C PRO A 72 -11.26 7.95 -9.43
N ALA A 73 -10.08 8.10 -8.84
CA ALA A 73 -9.62 9.37 -8.29
C ALA A 73 -9.31 10.38 -9.40
N ASN A 74 -8.68 9.93 -10.48
CA ASN A 74 -8.43 10.75 -11.67
C ASN A 74 -9.74 11.23 -12.31
N TRP A 75 -10.72 10.34 -12.50
CA TRP A 75 -12.03 10.74 -13.02
C TRP A 75 -12.75 11.70 -12.09
N LEU A 76 -12.73 11.45 -10.78
CA LEU A 76 -13.37 12.33 -9.81
C LEU A 76 -12.72 13.72 -9.80
N SER A 77 -11.39 13.79 -9.88
CA SER A 77 -10.64 15.05 -10.00
C SER A 77 -11.10 15.85 -11.22
N ARG A 78 -11.12 15.23 -12.41
CA ARG A 78 -11.57 15.86 -13.67
C ARG A 78 -13.04 16.33 -13.61
N LEU A 79 -13.91 15.60 -12.93
CA LEU A 79 -15.34 15.92 -12.82
C LEU A 79 -15.66 17.02 -11.80
N THR A 80 -14.85 17.18 -10.75
CA THR A 80 -15.18 18.04 -9.60
C THR A 80 -14.22 19.21 -9.40
N GLY A 81 -13.05 19.21 -10.07
CA GLY A 81 -11.98 20.17 -9.84
C GLY A 81 -11.22 19.95 -8.53
N LEU A 82 -11.46 18.85 -7.80
CA LEU A 82 -10.62 18.45 -6.67
C LEU A 82 -9.20 18.14 -7.14
N THR A 83 -8.21 18.43 -6.29
CA THR A 83 -6.84 17.96 -6.54
C THR A 83 -6.83 16.43 -6.65
N LEU A 84 -5.90 15.84 -7.42
CA LEU A 84 -5.77 14.39 -7.54
C LEU A 84 -5.65 13.70 -6.17
N ILE A 85 -4.93 14.34 -5.24
CA ILE A 85 -4.76 13.85 -3.87
C ILE A 85 -6.10 13.82 -3.11
N ASP A 86 -6.84 14.93 -3.11
CA ASP A 86 -8.12 15.00 -2.42
C ASP A 86 -9.15 14.06 -3.05
N ALA A 87 -9.14 13.92 -4.38
CA ALA A 87 -9.99 12.98 -5.08
C ALA A 87 -9.68 11.52 -4.66
N GLN A 88 -8.39 11.15 -4.51
CA GLN A 88 -8.00 9.85 -3.98
C GLN A 88 -8.50 9.63 -2.55
N TYR A 89 -8.40 10.66 -1.70
CA TYR A 89 -8.93 10.60 -0.34
C TYR A 89 -10.44 10.46 -0.30
N ALA A 90 -11.16 11.16 -1.17
CA ALA A 90 -12.61 11.03 -1.30
C ALA A 90 -13.02 9.61 -1.70
N VAL A 91 -12.39 9.04 -2.75
CA VAL A 91 -12.67 7.68 -3.23
C VAL A 91 -12.43 6.64 -2.13
N VAL A 92 -11.29 6.69 -1.45
CA VAL A 92 -10.98 5.72 -0.39
C VAL A 92 -11.87 5.93 0.84
N SER A 93 -12.28 7.16 1.15
CA SER A 93 -13.24 7.45 2.23
C SER A 93 -14.62 6.87 1.93
N ILE A 94 -15.10 6.98 0.69
CA ILE A 94 -16.35 6.38 0.24
C ILE A 94 -16.26 4.85 0.36
N LEU A 95 -15.16 4.25 -0.09
CA LEU A 95 -14.93 2.82 0.03
C LEU A 95 -14.98 2.37 1.50
N ILE A 96 -14.32 3.08 2.41
CA ILE A 96 -14.38 2.82 3.86
C ILE A 96 -15.84 2.87 4.36
N GLY A 97 -16.59 3.91 3.99
CA GLY A 97 -18.01 4.01 4.35
C GLY A 97 -18.84 2.83 3.87
N VAL A 98 -18.67 2.42 2.60
CA VAL A 98 -19.37 1.27 2.02
C VAL A 98 -19.05 -0.03 2.76
N VAL A 99 -17.76 -0.31 3.05
CA VAL A 99 -17.39 -1.55 3.75
C VAL A 99 -17.88 -1.56 5.20
N LEU A 100 -17.93 -0.40 5.87
CA LEU A 100 -18.47 -0.29 7.23
C LEU A 100 -19.98 -0.51 7.24
N VAL A 101 -20.72 0.04 6.28
CA VAL A 101 -22.16 -0.22 6.12
C VAL A 101 -22.41 -1.72 5.89
N TRP A 102 -21.66 -2.35 4.97
CA TRP A 102 -21.80 -3.78 4.70
C TRP A 102 -21.49 -4.63 5.94
N SER A 103 -20.41 -4.30 6.64
CA SER A 103 -19.99 -4.99 7.87
C SER A 103 -21.00 -4.82 8.99
N PHE A 104 -21.60 -3.63 9.13
CA PHE A 104 -22.65 -3.39 10.11
C PHE A 104 -23.90 -4.22 9.79
N ARG A 105 -24.27 -4.39 8.51
CA ARG A 105 -25.38 -5.29 8.13
C ARG A 105 -25.13 -6.74 8.55
N ILE A 106 -23.91 -7.23 8.35
CA ILE A 106 -23.51 -8.59 8.77
C ILE A 106 -23.58 -8.69 10.30
N LEU A 107 -23.01 -7.71 11.00
CA LEU A 107 -23.02 -7.68 12.46
C LEU A 107 -24.44 -7.65 13.02
N ARG A 108 -25.32 -6.82 12.46
CA ARG A 108 -26.73 -6.72 12.87
C ARG A 108 -27.50 -8.02 12.69
N ALA A 109 -27.18 -8.79 11.65
CA ALA A 109 -27.88 -10.03 11.34
C ALA A 109 -27.44 -11.20 12.24
N HIS A 110 -26.18 -11.21 12.70
CA HIS A 110 -25.59 -12.41 13.32
C HIS A 110 -25.01 -12.21 14.72
N ASP A 111 -24.69 -10.98 15.13
CA ASP A 111 -24.20 -10.71 16.48
C ASP A 111 -25.35 -10.45 17.45
N ARG A 112 -25.35 -11.17 18.58
CA ARG A 112 -26.38 -11.06 19.63
C ARG A 112 -26.08 -9.97 20.66
N ALA A 113 -24.99 -9.23 20.51
CA ALA A 113 -24.67 -8.11 21.40
C ALA A 113 -25.70 -6.98 21.30
N SER A 114 -25.76 -6.14 22.34
CA SER A 114 -26.64 -4.96 22.34
C SER A 114 -26.28 -3.97 21.23
N GLN A 115 -27.25 -3.17 20.78
CA GLN A 115 -27.06 -2.12 19.77
C GLN A 115 -25.87 -1.21 20.13
N LEU A 116 -25.76 -0.79 21.39
CA LEU A 116 -24.66 0.06 21.85
C LEU A 116 -23.29 -0.62 21.63
N ARG A 117 -23.16 -1.91 21.99
CA ARG A 117 -21.91 -2.67 21.79
C ARG A 117 -21.58 -2.88 20.31
N GLN A 118 -22.59 -3.02 19.46
CA GLN A 118 -22.41 -3.11 18.01
C GLN A 118 -21.94 -1.76 17.44
N THR A 119 -22.56 -0.65 17.83
CA THR A 119 -22.16 0.70 17.41
C THR A 119 -20.73 1.04 17.87
N ILE A 120 -20.39 0.76 19.13
CA ILE A 120 -19.02 0.97 19.64
C ILE A 120 -18.03 0.11 18.84
N PHE A 121 -18.36 -1.16 18.56
CA PHE A 121 -17.50 -2.00 17.73
C PHE A 121 -17.30 -1.42 16.32
N MET A 122 -18.34 -0.87 15.69
CA MET A 122 -18.21 -0.22 14.38
C MET A 122 -17.36 1.05 14.41
N LEU A 123 -17.44 1.86 15.47
CA LEU A 123 -16.57 3.02 15.67
C LEU A 123 -15.12 2.61 15.85
N MET A 124 -14.86 1.56 16.63
CA MET A 124 -13.52 1.00 16.81
C MET A 124 -13.00 0.36 15.52
N LEU A 125 -13.87 -0.27 14.71
CA LEU A 125 -13.54 -0.80 13.40
C LEU A 125 -13.15 0.32 12.44
N TRP A 126 -13.91 1.42 12.39
CA TRP A 126 -13.54 2.62 11.62
C TRP A 126 -12.17 3.17 12.06
N ALA A 127 -11.95 3.31 13.37
CA ALA A 127 -10.65 3.74 13.90
C ALA A 127 -9.51 2.76 13.52
N ALA A 128 -9.77 1.45 13.51
CA ALA A 128 -8.79 0.44 13.11
C ALA A 128 -8.44 0.48 11.61
N LEU A 129 -9.32 1.02 10.76
CA LEU A 129 -9.03 1.30 9.35
C LEU A 129 -8.22 2.58 9.19
N VAL A 130 -8.59 3.64 9.91
CA VAL A 130 -8.03 4.98 9.70
C VAL A 130 -6.71 5.19 10.44
N VAL A 131 -6.65 4.86 11.73
CA VAL A 131 -5.53 5.23 12.62
C VAL A 131 -4.21 4.57 12.21
N PRO A 132 -4.12 3.25 11.97
CA PRO A 132 -2.89 2.63 11.47
C PRO A 132 -2.41 3.17 10.12
N ALA A 133 -3.34 3.69 9.30
CA ALA A 133 -3.08 4.18 7.98
C ALA A 133 -2.83 5.69 7.91
N LEU A 134 -2.78 6.44 9.02
CA LEU A 134 -2.62 7.92 9.00
C LEU A 134 -1.47 8.40 8.09
N ARG A 135 -0.32 7.71 8.10
CA ARG A 135 0.85 8.04 7.26
C ARG A 135 0.84 7.39 5.87
N HIS A 136 0.00 6.37 5.67
CA HIS A 136 0.02 5.50 4.50
C HIS A 136 -1.40 5.30 3.97
N PHE A 137 -2.21 6.35 4.06
CA PHE A 137 -3.60 6.29 3.64
C PHE A 137 -3.65 6.12 2.12
N ALA A 138 -4.68 5.42 1.65
CA ALA A 138 -4.80 4.94 0.26
C ALA A 138 -3.67 4.02 -0.25
N GLN A 139 -2.72 3.61 0.60
CA GLN A 139 -1.68 2.67 0.20
C GLN A 139 -2.22 1.26 -0.02
N ARG A 140 -1.57 0.44 -0.84
CA ARG A 140 -1.95 -0.94 -1.15
C ARG A 140 -2.20 -1.82 0.07
N ASP A 141 -1.31 -1.77 1.07
CA ASP A 141 -1.46 -2.53 2.32
C ASP A 141 -2.66 -2.04 3.15
N HIS A 142 -3.05 -0.77 3.03
CA HIS A 142 -4.27 -0.25 3.63
C HIS A 142 -5.52 -0.66 2.83
N LEU A 143 -5.47 -0.61 1.49
CA LEU A 143 -6.55 -1.09 0.63
C LEU A 143 -6.87 -2.57 0.87
N LEU A 144 -5.84 -3.40 1.06
CA LEU A 144 -6.02 -4.80 1.47
C LEU A 144 -6.92 -4.92 2.70
N VAL A 145 -6.62 -4.18 3.76
CA VAL A 145 -7.40 -4.24 5.01
C VAL A 145 -8.86 -3.90 4.73
N ILE A 146 -9.11 -2.80 4.01
CA ILE A 146 -10.47 -2.34 3.64
C ILE A 146 -11.24 -3.43 2.89
N PHE A 147 -10.63 -4.02 1.86
CA PHE A 147 -11.25 -5.08 1.05
C PHE A 147 -11.50 -6.37 1.83
N LEU A 148 -10.66 -6.68 2.82
CA LEU A 148 -10.83 -7.87 3.66
C LEU A 148 -11.92 -7.72 4.73
N ILE A 149 -12.35 -6.51 5.11
CA ILE A 149 -13.24 -6.33 6.27
C ILE A 149 -14.57 -7.10 6.14
N PRO A 150 -15.38 -6.96 5.06
CA PRO A 150 -16.66 -7.64 5.01
C PRO A 150 -16.53 -9.16 5.10
N TRP A 151 -15.46 -9.70 4.51
CA TRP A 151 -15.10 -11.12 4.57
C TRP A 151 -14.67 -11.55 5.99
N ALA A 152 -13.82 -10.76 6.65
CA ALA A 152 -13.36 -11.02 8.01
C ALA A 152 -14.52 -10.98 9.02
N ILE A 153 -15.37 -9.95 8.95
CA ILE A 153 -16.54 -9.80 9.83
C ILE A 153 -17.53 -10.95 9.64
N ALA A 154 -17.81 -11.36 8.40
CA ALA A 154 -18.66 -12.53 8.16
C ALA A 154 -18.05 -13.81 8.71
N SER A 155 -16.74 -14.02 8.54
CA SER A 155 -16.07 -15.21 9.06
C SER A 155 -16.13 -15.30 10.60
N VAL A 156 -16.10 -14.15 11.28
CA VAL A 156 -16.15 -14.06 12.75
C VAL A 156 -17.56 -14.26 13.31
N PHE A 157 -18.56 -13.58 12.74
CA PHE A 157 -19.90 -13.48 13.34
C PHE A 157 -20.95 -14.39 12.72
N ASP A 158 -20.79 -14.79 11.45
CA ASP A 158 -21.75 -15.66 10.75
C ASP A 158 -21.18 -17.08 10.61
N GLN A 159 -21.89 -18.06 11.17
CA GLN A 159 -21.50 -19.48 11.08
C GLN A 159 -21.43 -19.99 9.63
N ASN A 160 -22.26 -19.43 8.74
CA ASN A 160 -22.25 -19.74 7.32
C ASN A 160 -21.58 -18.63 6.49
N GLY A 161 -20.82 -17.74 7.15
CA GLY A 161 -20.24 -16.52 6.56
C GLY A 161 -19.30 -16.76 5.38
N MET A 162 -18.78 -17.98 5.24
CA MET A 162 -17.88 -18.35 4.14
C MET A 162 -18.56 -19.14 3.03
N ASN A 163 -19.82 -19.53 3.21
CA ASN A 163 -20.53 -20.42 2.31
C ASN A 163 -21.66 -19.71 1.55
N GLY A 164 -22.16 -20.37 0.50
CA GLY A 164 -23.23 -19.85 -0.36
C GLY A 164 -22.87 -18.59 -1.14
N ARG A 165 -23.89 -17.92 -1.69
CA ARG A 165 -23.73 -16.72 -2.53
C ARG A 165 -23.09 -15.56 -1.76
N GLY A 166 -23.48 -15.37 -0.50
CA GLY A 166 -22.91 -14.31 0.34
C GLY A 166 -21.41 -14.49 0.58
N GLY A 167 -20.97 -15.72 0.86
CA GLY A 167 -19.56 -16.08 0.99
C GLY A 167 -18.79 -15.81 -0.31
N ALA A 168 -19.34 -16.22 -1.46
CA ALA A 168 -18.71 -15.99 -2.75
C ALA A 168 -18.48 -14.50 -3.06
N ILE A 169 -19.52 -13.66 -2.86
CA ILE A 169 -19.43 -12.21 -3.10
C ILE A 169 -18.37 -11.55 -2.20
N ARG A 170 -18.36 -11.90 -0.90
CA ARG A 170 -17.34 -11.41 0.03
C ARG A 170 -15.94 -11.89 -0.34
N GLY A 171 -15.80 -13.13 -0.78
CA GLY A 171 -14.54 -13.68 -1.28
C GLY A 171 -14.05 -12.95 -2.53
N CYS A 172 -14.93 -12.64 -3.49
CA CYS A 172 -14.57 -11.83 -4.65
C CYS A 172 -14.08 -10.44 -4.24
N PHE A 173 -14.78 -9.79 -3.31
CA PHE A 173 -14.41 -8.47 -2.80
C PHE A 173 -13.08 -8.51 -2.02
N ALA A 174 -12.84 -9.55 -1.21
CA ALA A 174 -11.57 -9.78 -0.54
C ALA A 174 -10.42 -9.99 -1.54
N ALA A 175 -10.68 -10.72 -2.64
CA ALA A 175 -9.70 -10.98 -3.69
C ALA A 175 -9.16 -9.70 -4.34
N LEU A 176 -9.99 -8.64 -4.43
CA LEU A 176 -9.56 -7.32 -4.91
C LEU A 176 -8.40 -6.75 -4.08
N GLY A 177 -8.43 -6.95 -2.76
CA GLY A 177 -7.32 -6.57 -1.88
C GLY A 177 -6.14 -7.54 -1.97
N ILE A 178 -6.42 -8.85 -1.98
CA ILE A 178 -5.39 -9.90 -1.98
C ILE A 178 -4.52 -9.83 -3.25
N CYS A 179 -5.12 -9.59 -4.41
CA CYS A 179 -4.40 -9.56 -5.69
C CYS A 179 -3.44 -8.38 -5.85
N LEU A 180 -3.45 -7.41 -4.92
CA LEU A 180 -2.50 -6.30 -4.93
C LEU A 180 -1.05 -6.75 -4.68
N LYS A 181 -0.86 -7.84 -3.92
CA LYS A 181 0.46 -8.42 -3.65
C LYS A 181 0.35 -9.94 -3.46
N PRO A 182 1.25 -10.75 -4.05
CA PRO A 182 1.28 -12.20 -3.83
C PRO A 182 1.32 -12.58 -2.34
N HIS A 183 2.06 -11.82 -1.53
CA HIS A 183 2.21 -12.01 -0.08
C HIS A 183 0.86 -12.00 0.68
N PHE A 184 -0.17 -11.33 0.15
CA PHE A 184 -1.47 -11.22 0.81
C PHE A 184 -2.30 -12.52 0.75
N LEU A 185 -1.88 -13.52 -0.02
CA LEU A 185 -2.47 -14.87 0.04
C LEU A 185 -2.35 -15.50 1.43
N VAL A 186 -1.44 -15.03 2.28
CA VAL A 186 -1.32 -15.50 3.66
C VAL A 186 -2.59 -15.27 4.50
N PHE A 187 -3.41 -14.26 4.18
CA PHE A 187 -4.66 -13.97 4.88
C PHE A 187 -5.71 -15.08 4.75
N PRO A 188 -6.17 -15.44 3.53
CA PRO A 188 -7.10 -16.55 3.37
C PRO A 188 -6.48 -17.87 3.84
N LEU A 189 -5.17 -18.09 3.70
CA LEU A 189 -4.52 -19.30 4.19
C LEU A 189 -4.60 -19.43 5.71
N CYS A 190 -4.23 -18.40 6.48
CA CYS A 190 -4.29 -18.42 7.93
C CYS A 190 -5.73 -18.59 8.46
N VAL A 191 -6.70 -17.88 7.87
CA VAL A 191 -8.11 -18.01 8.28
C VAL A 191 -8.65 -19.40 7.94
N THR A 192 -8.35 -19.91 6.76
CA THR A 192 -8.79 -21.25 6.34
C THR A 192 -8.19 -22.31 7.25
N LEU A 193 -6.91 -22.20 7.61
CA LEU A 193 -6.28 -23.10 8.58
C LEU A 193 -6.95 -23.03 9.95
N ALA A 194 -7.24 -21.82 10.45
CA ALA A 194 -7.95 -21.66 11.73
C ALA A 194 -9.33 -22.32 11.72
N LEU A 195 -10.04 -22.27 10.58
CA LEU A 195 -11.34 -22.91 10.41
C LEU A 195 -11.23 -24.42 10.28
N ILE A 196 -10.24 -24.93 9.56
CA ILE A 196 -9.95 -26.37 9.48
C ILE A 196 -9.71 -26.93 10.88
N ILE A 197 -8.91 -26.24 11.69
CA ILE A 197 -8.62 -26.63 13.07
C ILE A 197 -9.89 -26.60 13.91
N ARG A 198 -10.68 -25.52 13.81
CA ARG A 198 -11.93 -25.34 14.57
C ARG A 198 -12.98 -26.39 14.22
N GLU A 199 -13.19 -26.65 12.93
CA GLU A 199 -14.23 -27.53 12.40
C GLU A 199 -13.76 -28.98 12.28
N ARG A 200 -12.47 -29.25 12.52
CA ARG A 200 -11.81 -30.55 12.35
C ARG A 200 -12.13 -31.17 11.00
N SER A 201 -12.11 -30.35 9.95
CA SER A 201 -12.58 -30.71 8.62
C SER A 201 -11.84 -29.92 7.55
N LEU A 202 -11.59 -30.53 6.40
CA LEU A 202 -10.99 -29.86 5.24
C LEU A 202 -12.01 -29.10 4.39
N ARG A 203 -13.31 -29.18 4.72
CA ARG A 203 -14.38 -28.48 3.99
C ARG A 203 -14.15 -26.97 3.81
N PRO A 204 -13.57 -26.22 4.75
CA PRO A 204 -13.28 -24.79 4.55
C PRO A 204 -12.43 -24.50 3.30
N LEU A 205 -11.57 -25.42 2.85
CA LEU A 205 -10.77 -25.24 1.62
C LEU A 205 -11.65 -25.00 0.39
N ILE A 206 -12.79 -25.68 0.32
CA ILE A 206 -13.74 -25.62 -0.80
C ILE A 206 -14.96 -24.75 -0.48
N SER A 207 -14.86 -23.90 0.54
CA SER A 207 -15.91 -22.90 0.81
C SER A 207 -16.11 -22.00 -0.41
N SER A 208 -17.35 -21.54 -0.64
CA SER A 208 -17.64 -20.68 -1.79
C SER A 208 -16.81 -19.39 -1.78
N SER A 209 -16.46 -18.89 -0.59
CA SER A 209 -15.55 -17.78 -0.42
C SER A 209 -14.12 -18.08 -0.89
N ASN A 210 -13.56 -19.24 -0.55
CA ASN A 210 -12.19 -19.57 -0.94
C ASN A 210 -12.10 -19.90 -2.43
N LEU A 211 -13.10 -20.60 -2.96
CA LEU A 211 -13.22 -20.84 -4.39
C LEU A 211 -13.34 -19.53 -5.18
N SER A 212 -14.09 -18.55 -4.67
CA SER A 212 -14.20 -17.25 -5.35
C SER A 212 -12.93 -16.41 -5.26
N ILE A 213 -12.20 -16.46 -4.13
CA ILE A 213 -10.86 -15.85 -4.01
C ILE A 213 -9.90 -16.47 -5.03
N PHE A 214 -9.87 -17.79 -5.12
CA PHE A 214 -9.01 -18.50 -6.07
C PHE A 214 -9.37 -18.16 -7.51
N ALA A 215 -10.65 -18.23 -7.87
CA ALA A 215 -11.13 -17.91 -9.23
C ALA A 215 -10.81 -16.46 -9.62
N MET A 216 -11.00 -15.50 -8.71
CA MET A 216 -10.63 -14.10 -8.95
C MET A 216 -9.11 -13.92 -9.09
N GLY A 217 -8.30 -14.60 -8.27
CA GLY A 217 -6.84 -14.55 -8.37
C GLY A 217 -6.34 -15.13 -9.70
N ALA A 218 -6.83 -16.30 -10.09
CA ALA A 218 -6.51 -16.92 -11.37
C ALA A 218 -6.97 -16.04 -12.56
N GLY A 219 -8.19 -15.49 -12.48
CA GLY A 219 -8.72 -14.56 -13.47
C GLY A 219 -7.89 -13.28 -13.58
N TYR A 220 -7.38 -12.76 -12.46
CA TYR A 220 -6.49 -11.60 -12.47
C TYR A 220 -5.14 -11.92 -13.12
N VAL A 221 -4.52 -13.05 -12.80
CA VAL A 221 -3.25 -13.46 -13.45
C VAL A 221 -3.46 -13.61 -14.97
N ALA A 222 -4.56 -14.26 -15.39
CA ALA A 222 -4.90 -14.37 -16.80
C ALA A 222 -5.14 -12.99 -17.46
N PHE A 223 -5.81 -12.07 -16.74
CA PHE A 223 -6.01 -10.70 -17.20
C PHE A 223 -4.67 -9.97 -17.42
N VAL A 224 -3.74 -10.05 -16.47
CA VAL A 224 -2.41 -9.43 -16.62
C VAL A 224 -1.67 -10.06 -17.79
N PHE A 225 -1.73 -11.39 -17.95
CA PHE A 225 -1.05 -12.08 -19.04
C PHE A 225 -1.56 -11.67 -20.43
N VAL A 226 -2.88 -11.47 -20.57
CA VAL A 226 -3.50 -11.11 -21.86
C VAL A 226 -3.40 -9.62 -22.16
N TRP A 227 -3.65 -8.76 -21.18
CA TRP A 227 -3.79 -7.31 -21.38
C TRP A 227 -2.54 -6.51 -21.05
N HIS A 228 -1.64 -7.05 -20.22
CA HIS A 228 -0.42 -6.40 -19.78
C HIS A 228 0.81 -7.34 -19.90
N PRO A 229 1.04 -7.97 -21.07
CA PRO A 229 2.10 -8.97 -21.21
C PRO A 229 3.50 -8.43 -20.88
N ALA A 230 3.76 -7.15 -21.15
CA ALA A 230 5.00 -6.45 -20.82
C ALA A 230 5.36 -6.55 -19.33
N TYR A 231 4.38 -6.69 -18.43
CA TYR A 231 4.64 -6.93 -17.02
C TYR A 231 5.46 -8.22 -16.81
N PHE A 232 5.10 -9.31 -17.48
CA PHE A 232 5.78 -10.59 -17.35
C PHE A 232 7.03 -10.70 -18.23
N THR A 233 7.05 -10.05 -19.39
CA THR A 233 8.15 -10.18 -20.36
C THR A 233 9.28 -9.18 -20.16
N GLU A 234 9.01 -8.01 -19.55
CA GLU A 234 9.99 -6.92 -19.41
C GLU A 234 10.22 -6.59 -17.92
N ILE A 235 9.15 -6.28 -17.19
CA ILE A 235 9.25 -5.79 -15.80
C ILE A 235 9.69 -6.86 -14.81
N VAL A 236 9.07 -8.04 -14.82
CA VAL A 236 9.42 -9.13 -13.91
C VAL A 236 10.89 -9.57 -14.09
N PRO A 237 11.40 -9.80 -15.32
CA PRO A 237 12.81 -10.07 -15.54
C PRO A 237 13.73 -8.95 -15.04
N MET A 238 13.41 -7.69 -15.34
CA MET A 238 14.18 -6.53 -14.86
C MET A 238 14.23 -6.45 -13.32
N ALA A 239 13.10 -6.74 -12.67
CA ALA A 239 13.00 -6.75 -11.21
C ALA A 239 13.76 -7.91 -10.59
N LEU A 240 13.74 -9.10 -11.19
CA LEU A 240 14.54 -10.25 -10.72
C LEU A 240 16.04 -9.97 -10.80
N LEU A 241 16.47 -9.20 -11.82
CA LEU A 241 17.87 -8.82 -11.99
C LEU A 241 18.33 -7.72 -11.01
N THR A 242 17.48 -6.74 -10.70
CA THR A 242 17.93 -5.51 -10.01
C THR A 242 17.30 -5.25 -8.64
N TYR A 243 16.10 -5.75 -8.37
CA TYR A 243 15.32 -5.33 -7.20
C TYR A 243 15.78 -5.98 -5.88
N GLY A 244 16.65 -6.99 -5.95
CA GLY A 244 17.24 -7.64 -4.76
C GLY A 244 17.94 -6.66 -3.81
N GLU A 245 18.52 -5.58 -4.34
CA GLU A 245 19.24 -4.54 -3.59
C GLU A 245 18.35 -3.73 -2.63
N TYR A 246 17.03 -3.74 -2.84
CA TYR A 246 16.06 -3.08 -1.96
C TYR A 246 15.68 -3.95 -0.76
N GLY A 247 16.15 -5.20 -0.71
CA GLY A 247 15.97 -6.08 0.44
C GLY A 247 16.66 -5.56 1.69
N HIS A 248 16.01 -5.70 2.85
CA HIS A 248 16.60 -5.37 4.13
C HIS A 248 17.06 -6.65 4.86
N SER A 249 18.11 -6.53 5.69
CA SER A 249 18.57 -7.67 6.49
C SER A 249 17.49 -8.17 7.48
N ASN A 250 17.51 -9.47 7.80
CA ASN A 250 16.56 -10.11 8.73
C ASN A 250 16.44 -9.33 10.06
N ARG A 251 17.56 -8.80 10.56
CA ARG A 251 17.59 -7.98 11.78
C ARG A 251 16.80 -6.68 11.60
N GLN A 252 17.04 -5.94 10.52
CA GLN A 252 16.35 -4.68 10.25
C GLN A 252 14.83 -4.87 10.10
N VAL A 253 14.40 -5.94 9.43
CA VAL A 253 12.98 -6.28 9.29
C VAL A 253 12.36 -6.60 10.66
N ILE A 254 12.98 -7.47 11.45
CA ILE A 254 12.46 -7.87 12.77
C ILE A 254 12.39 -6.69 13.75
N PHE A 255 13.44 -5.86 13.81
CA PHE A 255 13.43 -4.68 14.68
C PHE A 255 12.53 -3.55 14.17
N GLY A 256 12.28 -3.47 12.86
CA GLY A 256 11.48 -2.42 12.20
C GLY A 256 9.99 -2.46 12.51
N ILE A 257 9.45 -3.63 12.86
CA ILE A 257 8.04 -3.81 13.20
C ILE A 257 7.70 -3.28 14.60
N GLY A 258 8.72 -3.13 15.46
CA GLY A 258 8.58 -2.76 16.86
C GLY A 258 8.28 -3.97 17.74
N LEU A 259 9.29 -4.41 18.50
CA LEU A 259 9.20 -5.53 19.46
C LEU A 259 8.07 -5.34 20.48
N LEU A 260 7.75 -4.08 20.80
CA LEU A 260 6.72 -3.72 21.75
C LEU A 260 5.34 -4.22 21.29
N GLN A 261 4.96 -3.98 20.04
CA GLN A 261 3.63 -4.36 19.53
C GLN A 261 3.47 -5.88 19.44
N ILE A 262 4.52 -6.60 19.02
CA ILE A 262 4.51 -8.07 19.01
C ILE A 262 4.39 -8.61 20.44
N SER A 263 5.14 -8.03 21.38
CA SER A 263 5.11 -8.47 22.78
C SER A 263 3.72 -8.30 23.38
N PHE A 264 3.04 -7.18 23.10
CA PHE A 264 1.67 -6.96 23.59
C PHE A 264 0.64 -7.88 22.93
N LEU A 265 0.74 -8.13 21.61
CA LEU A 265 -0.13 -9.09 20.95
C LEU A 265 0.08 -10.51 21.51
N PHE A 266 1.33 -10.88 21.76
CA PHE A 266 1.68 -12.16 22.38
C PHE A 266 1.12 -12.26 23.81
N LEU A 267 1.24 -11.21 24.63
CA LEU A 267 0.66 -11.16 25.97
C LEU A 267 -0.87 -11.29 25.95
N VAL A 268 -1.54 -10.62 25.01
CA VAL A 268 -2.99 -10.76 24.81
C VAL A 268 -3.36 -12.20 24.45
N LEU A 269 -2.62 -12.84 23.55
CA LEU A 269 -2.86 -14.23 23.16
C LEU A 269 -2.59 -15.20 24.30
N LEU A 270 -1.49 -15.02 25.05
CA LEU A 270 -1.20 -15.82 26.24
C LEU A 270 -2.30 -15.71 27.28
N GLU A 271 -2.77 -14.49 27.57
CA GLU A 271 -3.84 -14.28 28.54
C GLU A 271 -5.16 -14.92 28.08
N CYS A 272 -5.42 -14.96 26.76
CA CYS A 272 -6.56 -15.69 26.20
C CYS A 272 -6.43 -17.21 26.37
N LEU A 273 -5.23 -17.77 26.20
CA LEU A 273 -4.99 -19.21 26.40
C LEU A 273 -5.20 -19.65 27.85
N ARG A 274 -5.13 -18.72 28.81
CA ARG A 274 -5.40 -18.98 30.24
C ARG A 274 -6.89 -18.99 30.57
N GLN A 275 -7.76 -18.61 29.64
CA GLN A 275 -9.20 -18.54 29.90
C GLN A 275 -9.88 -19.88 29.59
N SER A 276 -10.73 -20.34 30.51
CA SER A 276 -11.51 -21.58 30.35
C SER A 276 -12.59 -21.49 29.27
N SER A 277 -12.96 -20.27 28.86
CA SER A 277 -13.92 -20.04 27.78
C SER A 277 -13.42 -18.91 26.88
N ILE A 278 -13.14 -19.25 25.62
CA ILE A 278 -12.67 -18.30 24.61
C ILE A 278 -13.87 -17.85 23.76
N PRO A 279 -14.08 -16.54 23.53
CA PRO A 279 -15.18 -16.07 22.70
C PRO A 279 -15.12 -16.65 21.27
N PRO A 280 -16.25 -17.12 20.71
CA PRO A 280 -16.31 -17.58 19.32
C PRO A 280 -15.83 -16.49 18.35
N GLY A 281 -14.98 -16.87 17.39
CA GLY A 281 -14.41 -15.93 16.41
C GLY A 281 -13.04 -15.36 16.79
N LEU A 282 -12.58 -15.52 18.05
CA LEU A 282 -11.22 -15.11 18.46
C LEU A 282 -10.15 -15.71 17.54
N GLY A 283 -10.22 -17.02 17.26
CA GLY A 283 -9.23 -17.72 16.45
C GLY A 283 -9.10 -17.14 15.03
N ILE A 284 -10.19 -16.60 14.46
CA ILE A 284 -10.18 -16.00 13.13
C ILE A 284 -9.51 -14.62 13.17
N LEU A 285 -9.83 -13.78 14.15
CA LEU A 285 -9.17 -12.48 14.31
C LEU A 285 -7.69 -12.63 14.67
N ALA A 286 -7.34 -13.63 15.47
CA ALA A 286 -5.96 -13.99 15.75
C ALA A 286 -5.23 -14.45 14.48
N ALA A 287 -5.87 -15.26 13.63
CA ALA A 287 -5.33 -15.67 12.34
C ALA A 287 -5.12 -14.49 11.38
N MET A 288 -6.03 -13.51 11.36
CA MET A 288 -5.88 -12.28 10.57
C MET A 288 -4.71 -11.41 11.06
N CYS A 289 -4.56 -11.29 12.37
CA CYS A 289 -3.44 -10.58 12.99
C CYS A 289 -2.11 -11.27 12.66
N LEU A 290 -2.06 -12.60 12.79
CA LEU A 290 -0.90 -13.42 12.41
C LEU A 290 -0.58 -13.30 10.91
N ALA A 291 -1.60 -13.29 10.05
CA ALA A 291 -1.43 -13.08 8.62
C ALA A 291 -0.85 -11.68 8.32
N GLY A 292 -1.26 -10.64 9.05
CA GLY A 292 -0.66 -9.31 8.95
C GLY A 292 0.83 -9.31 9.34
N PHE A 293 1.19 -10.04 10.40
CA PHE A 293 2.59 -10.23 10.79
C PHE A 293 3.39 -11.02 9.75
N ALA A 294 2.85 -12.13 9.25
CA ALA A 294 3.49 -12.96 8.23
C ALA A 294 3.66 -12.19 6.91
N SER A 295 2.64 -11.44 6.50
CA SER A 295 2.69 -10.56 5.32
C SER A 295 3.81 -9.52 5.41
N TYR A 296 4.09 -8.98 6.60
CA TYR A 296 5.20 -8.06 6.82
C TYR A 296 6.55 -8.76 6.65
N ILE A 297 6.75 -9.93 7.27
CA ILE A 297 8.02 -10.66 7.22
C ILE A 297 8.31 -11.18 5.82
N LEU A 298 7.32 -11.78 5.16
CA LEU A 298 7.50 -12.43 3.85
C LEU A 298 7.93 -11.45 2.75
N GLN A 299 7.70 -10.15 2.93
CA GLN A 299 8.08 -9.13 1.95
C GLN A 299 9.57 -8.74 2.03
N TRP A 300 10.26 -9.01 3.14
CA TRP A 300 11.71 -8.76 3.35
C TRP A 300 12.25 -7.33 3.11
N THR A 301 11.42 -6.35 2.75
CA THR A 301 11.87 -4.96 2.55
C THR A 301 11.74 -4.10 3.81
N GLY A 302 11.11 -4.58 4.88
CA GLY A 302 11.01 -3.86 6.15
C GLY A 302 10.26 -2.51 6.10
N TYR A 303 9.55 -2.21 5.00
CA TYR A 303 8.84 -0.94 4.85
C TYR A 303 7.73 -0.81 5.88
N ARG A 304 7.68 0.33 6.58
CA ARG A 304 6.77 0.54 7.71
C ARG A 304 5.29 0.41 7.33
N TYR A 305 4.92 0.75 6.10
CA TYR A 305 3.53 0.61 5.63
C TYR A 305 3.06 -0.85 5.54
N GLN A 306 3.99 -1.81 5.41
CA GLN A 306 3.66 -3.24 5.38
C GLN A 306 3.13 -3.74 6.73
N ALA A 307 3.35 -2.98 7.82
CA ALA A 307 2.81 -3.29 9.14
C ALA A 307 1.37 -2.77 9.34
N VAL A 308 0.80 -2.02 8.38
CA VAL A 308 -0.58 -1.52 8.47
C VAL A 308 -1.59 -2.65 8.70
N PRO A 309 -1.57 -3.79 7.96
CA PRO A 309 -2.49 -4.89 8.21
C PRO A 309 -2.36 -5.48 9.61
N LEU A 310 -1.14 -5.67 10.11
CA LEU A 310 -0.90 -6.15 11.48
C LEU A 310 -1.56 -5.22 12.51
N HIS A 311 -1.32 -3.91 12.41
CA HIS A 311 -1.88 -2.94 13.33
C HIS A 311 -3.40 -2.84 13.23
N SER A 312 -3.97 -2.83 12.02
CA SER A 312 -5.42 -2.78 11.81
C SER A 312 -6.12 -4.02 12.36
N PHE A 313 -5.69 -5.23 11.99
CA PHE A 313 -6.30 -6.44 12.53
C PHE A 313 -6.01 -6.65 14.02
N GLY A 314 -4.88 -6.15 14.53
CA GLY A 314 -4.58 -6.07 15.96
C GLY A 314 -5.56 -5.17 16.71
N LEU A 315 -5.90 -4.00 16.18
CA LEU A 315 -6.90 -3.12 16.77
C LEU A 315 -8.32 -3.71 16.69
N ILE A 316 -8.67 -4.39 15.59
CA ILE A 316 -9.96 -5.10 15.48
C ILE A 316 -10.06 -6.23 16.50
N LEU A 317 -8.97 -6.99 16.68
CA LEU A 317 -8.86 -8.02 17.71
C LEU A 317 -9.03 -7.43 19.12
N CYS A 318 -8.36 -6.32 19.42
CA CYS A 318 -8.51 -5.63 20.71
C CYS A 318 -9.94 -5.15 20.93
N ALA A 319 -10.57 -4.54 19.92
CA ALA A 319 -11.97 -4.10 19.98
C ALA A 319 -12.93 -5.26 20.25
N PHE A 320 -12.72 -6.40 19.60
CA PHE A 320 -13.50 -7.61 19.82
C PHE A 320 -13.35 -8.11 21.26
N LEU A 321 -12.11 -8.21 21.76
CA LEU A 321 -11.84 -8.67 23.13
C LEU A 321 -12.43 -7.73 24.18
N ILE A 322 -12.29 -6.42 24.02
CA ILE A 322 -12.82 -5.41 24.95
C ILE A 322 -14.35 -5.54 25.09
N LEU A 323 -15.05 -5.83 23.99
CA LEU A 323 -16.51 -5.79 23.96
C LEU A 323 -17.18 -7.17 24.06
N ARG A 324 -16.43 -8.27 23.94
CA ARG A 324 -16.98 -9.65 23.91
C ARG A 324 -16.33 -10.60 24.90
N CYS A 325 -15.15 -10.27 25.46
CA CYS A 325 -14.55 -11.05 26.54
C CYS A 325 -15.12 -10.64 27.90
N SER A 326 -15.19 -11.57 28.85
CA SER A 326 -15.58 -11.31 30.24
C SER A 326 -14.40 -11.18 31.19
N ALA A 327 -13.20 -11.59 30.77
CA ALA A 327 -12.01 -11.60 31.61
C ALA A 327 -11.36 -10.21 31.69
N ASN A 328 -11.39 -9.60 32.88
CA ASN A 328 -10.84 -8.25 33.11
C ASN A 328 -9.34 -8.14 32.78
N ALA A 329 -8.56 -9.21 32.96
CA ALA A 329 -7.14 -9.23 32.59
C ALA A 329 -6.96 -9.09 31.06
N VAL A 330 -7.71 -9.87 30.28
CA VAL A 330 -7.72 -9.80 28.81
C VAL A 330 -8.15 -8.41 28.33
N ILE A 331 -9.22 -7.86 28.91
CA ILE A 331 -9.73 -6.52 28.55
C ILE A 331 -8.66 -5.44 28.81
N ARG A 332 -8.03 -5.45 29.99
CA ARG A 332 -6.97 -4.48 30.32
C ARG A 332 -5.79 -4.57 29.36
N SER A 333 -5.33 -5.79 29.05
CA SER A 333 -4.25 -6.03 28.09
C SER A 333 -4.63 -5.56 26.68
N ALA A 334 -5.87 -5.81 26.25
CA ALA A 334 -6.37 -5.37 24.95
C ALA A 334 -6.47 -3.83 24.86
N ILE A 335 -6.92 -3.15 25.94
CA ILE A 335 -6.94 -1.68 26.00
C ILE A 335 -5.52 -1.13 25.89
N LEU A 336 -4.58 -1.65 26.67
CA LEU A 336 -3.19 -1.19 26.64
C LEU A 336 -2.54 -1.41 25.27
N CYS A 337 -2.77 -2.58 24.66
CA CYS A 337 -2.30 -2.87 23.31
C CYS A 337 -2.89 -1.89 22.28
N ALA A 338 -4.20 -1.62 22.35
CA ALA A 338 -4.86 -0.68 21.46
C ALA A 338 -4.32 0.75 21.61
N LEU A 339 -4.06 1.19 22.85
CA LEU A 339 -3.49 2.50 23.15
C LEU A 339 -2.06 2.62 22.60
N ILE A 340 -1.24 1.59 22.74
CA ILE A 340 0.15 1.58 22.22
C ILE A 340 0.15 1.66 20.69
N ILE A 341 -0.63 0.81 20.02
CA ILE A 341 -0.72 0.82 18.55
C ILE A 341 -1.23 2.19 18.07
N SER A 342 -2.29 2.71 18.68
CA SER A 342 -2.88 4.00 18.29
C SER A 342 -1.93 5.17 18.55
N SER A 343 -1.30 5.21 19.72
CA SER A 343 -0.34 6.25 20.11
C SER A 343 0.85 6.28 19.14
N LEU A 344 1.39 5.11 18.78
CA LEU A 344 2.49 5.03 17.82
C LEU A 344 2.09 5.56 16.44
N SER A 345 0.90 5.23 15.96
CA SER A 345 0.38 5.72 14.68
C SER A 345 0.12 7.23 14.70
N ILE A 346 -0.46 7.75 15.78
CA ILE A 346 -0.71 9.19 15.96
C ILE A 346 0.61 9.96 16.06
N HIS A 347 1.59 9.45 16.83
CA HIS A 347 2.91 10.05 16.95
C HIS A 347 3.66 10.09 15.60
N ARG A 348 3.50 9.07 14.77
CA ARG A 348 4.07 9.05 13.40
C ARG A 348 3.37 10.05 12.46
N GLY A 349 2.14 10.42 12.76
CA GLY A 349 1.36 11.45 12.08
C GLY A 349 1.04 11.12 10.63
N PHE A 350 0.75 12.18 9.87
CA PHE A 350 0.39 12.14 8.46
C PHE A 350 1.63 12.05 7.55
N PRO A 351 1.47 11.79 6.22
CA PRO A 351 2.58 11.76 5.29
C PRO A 351 3.34 13.09 5.31
N GLY A 352 4.67 12.99 5.27
CA GLY A 352 5.56 14.13 5.12
C GLY A 352 6.84 13.68 4.40
N SER A 353 7.42 14.58 3.61
CA SER A 353 8.66 14.33 2.87
C SER A 353 9.64 15.46 3.12
N VAL A 354 10.72 15.16 3.85
CA VAL A 354 11.83 16.10 4.06
C VAL A 354 12.47 16.44 2.71
N SER A 355 12.62 15.45 1.82
CA SER A 355 13.12 15.65 0.46
C SER A 355 12.29 16.67 -0.30
N ALA A 356 10.96 16.49 -0.34
CA ALA A 356 10.08 17.41 -1.05
C ALA A 356 10.06 18.80 -0.40
N GLN A 357 10.16 18.89 0.93
CA GLN A 357 10.25 20.18 1.63
C GLN A 357 11.57 20.90 1.32
N SER A 358 12.70 20.20 1.29
CA SER A 358 14.00 20.76 0.94
C SER A 358 14.04 21.18 -0.53
N LEU A 359 13.61 20.32 -1.45
CA LEU A 359 13.57 20.65 -2.88
C LEU A 359 12.62 21.81 -3.18
N HIS A 360 11.44 21.83 -2.57
CA HIS A 360 10.51 22.95 -2.72
C HIS A 360 11.08 24.28 -2.22
N LYS A 361 12.10 24.31 -1.35
CA LYS A 361 12.78 25.57 -0.98
C LYS A 361 13.80 26.02 -2.01
N VAL A 362 14.39 25.09 -2.76
CA VAL A 362 15.42 25.34 -3.77
C VAL A 362 14.78 25.70 -5.11
N LEU A 363 13.66 25.06 -5.43
CA LEU A 363 12.89 25.23 -6.65
C LEU A 363 11.95 26.46 -6.59
N ILE A 364 12.21 27.48 -5.77
CA ILE A 364 11.30 28.65 -5.62
C ILE A 364 11.44 29.67 -6.77
N GLU A 365 12.41 29.49 -7.67
CA GLU A 365 12.66 30.41 -8.77
C GLU A 365 11.96 29.95 -10.06
N GLY A 366 10.69 30.33 -10.23
CA GLY A 366 9.99 30.32 -11.53
C GLY A 366 8.86 29.29 -11.68
N PRO A 367 7.96 29.49 -12.66
CA PRO A 367 6.97 28.48 -13.03
C PRO A 367 7.68 27.30 -13.71
N PHE A 368 7.42 26.07 -13.25
CA PHE A 368 7.85 24.84 -13.91
C PHE A 368 6.81 24.43 -14.97
N GLU A 369 6.75 25.19 -16.06
CA GLU A 369 5.78 24.96 -17.15
C GLU A 369 6.05 23.64 -17.89
N ASN A 370 7.33 23.28 -18.08
CA ASN A 370 7.76 22.08 -18.79
C ASN A 370 8.09 20.90 -17.86
N GLY A 371 7.82 21.01 -16.56
CA GLY A 371 8.01 19.89 -15.64
C GLY A 371 9.34 19.91 -14.87
N ILE A 372 9.47 18.93 -13.98
CA ILE A 372 10.73 18.66 -13.26
C ILE A 372 11.14 17.19 -13.41
N THR A 373 12.43 16.94 -13.39
CA THR A 373 12.99 15.59 -13.35
C THR A 373 13.77 15.36 -12.06
N VAL A 374 13.47 14.29 -11.32
CA VAL A 374 14.18 13.92 -10.10
C VAL A 374 14.82 12.55 -10.23
N LEU A 375 16.14 12.55 -10.34
CA LEU A 375 17.00 11.38 -10.50
C LEU A 375 17.45 10.88 -9.13
N SER A 376 16.75 9.87 -8.63
CA SER A 376 16.99 9.25 -7.32
C SER A 376 16.65 7.76 -7.37
N SER A 377 17.23 6.97 -6.45
CA SER A 377 16.80 5.58 -6.17
C SER A 377 15.59 5.52 -5.23
N TYR A 378 15.13 6.66 -4.71
CA TYR A 378 14.03 6.77 -3.77
C TYR A 378 12.78 7.41 -4.38
N VAL A 379 11.68 6.65 -4.42
CA VAL A 379 10.36 7.14 -4.89
C VAL A 379 9.84 8.32 -4.08
N HIS A 380 10.22 8.49 -2.81
CA HIS A 380 9.77 9.64 -2.00
C HIS A 380 10.42 10.98 -2.36
N ALA A 381 11.39 11.00 -3.28
CA ALA A 381 12.07 12.22 -3.69
C ALA A 381 11.25 13.05 -4.71
N GLY A 382 10.58 12.40 -5.67
CA GLY A 382 10.03 13.05 -6.86
C GLY A 382 8.50 13.21 -6.88
N PRO A 383 7.72 12.13 -7.03
CA PRO A 383 6.26 12.19 -7.23
C PRO A 383 5.48 13.11 -6.26
N ILE A 384 5.83 13.12 -4.97
CA ILE A 384 5.18 14.01 -3.98
C ILE A 384 5.42 15.48 -4.33
N LEU A 385 6.63 15.81 -4.78
CA LEU A 385 7.03 17.15 -5.14
C LEU A 385 6.31 17.61 -6.42
N ALA A 386 6.22 16.76 -7.44
CA ALA A 386 5.50 17.07 -8.68
C ALA A 386 4.03 17.40 -8.41
N LEU A 387 3.32 16.57 -7.64
CA LEU A 387 1.93 16.86 -7.24
C LEU A 387 1.81 18.14 -6.40
N LYS A 388 2.80 18.45 -5.56
CA LYS A 388 2.79 19.66 -4.73
C LYS A 388 3.02 20.92 -5.56
N LEU A 389 3.91 20.87 -6.54
CA LEU A 389 4.20 21.97 -7.46
C LEU A 389 3.17 22.08 -8.59
N GLN A 390 2.28 21.10 -8.75
CA GLN A 390 1.31 21.02 -9.84
C GLN A 390 1.99 21.11 -11.21
N THR A 391 3.09 20.37 -11.36
CA THR A 391 3.93 20.37 -12.56
C THR A 391 4.02 18.98 -13.17
N ASN A 392 4.38 18.91 -14.44
CA ASN A 392 4.47 17.68 -15.20
C ASN A 392 5.60 16.78 -14.70
N TRP A 393 5.39 15.47 -14.85
CA TRP A 393 6.39 14.43 -14.58
C TRP A 393 6.51 13.55 -15.82
N ASP A 394 7.52 13.83 -16.64
CA ASP A 394 7.68 13.14 -17.92
C ASP A 394 8.51 11.85 -17.82
N ASN A 395 9.27 11.69 -16.73
CA ASN A 395 10.07 10.47 -16.51
C ASN A 395 9.18 9.23 -16.45
N ARG A 396 9.50 8.20 -17.23
CA ARG A 396 8.78 6.93 -17.20
C ARG A 396 8.93 6.19 -15.86
N TYR A 397 9.99 6.47 -15.11
CA TYR A 397 10.23 5.86 -13.81
C TYR A 397 9.75 6.75 -12.65
N PRO A 398 9.20 6.18 -11.56
CA PRO A 398 8.95 6.91 -10.31
C PRO A 398 10.24 7.31 -9.58
N ALA A 399 11.27 6.48 -9.78
CA ALA A 399 12.62 6.56 -9.31
C ALA A 399 13.44 5.59 -10.15
N LEU A 400 14.74 5.81 -10.28
CA LEU A 400 15.66 4.95 -11.03
C LEU A 400 15.99 3.67 -10.24
N TRP A 401 14.95 2.89 -9.92
CA TRP A 401 15.06 1.66 -9.13
C TRP A 401 15.87 0.53 -9.79
N PRO A 402 16.09 0.46 -11.11
CA PRO A 402 17.03 -0.51 -11.67
C PRO A 402 18.50 -0.20 -11.35
N VAL A 403 18.84 1.08 -11.14
CA VAL A 403 20.23 1.55 -11.08
C VAL A 403 21.03 0.98 -9.91
N PRO A 404 20.49 0.86 -8.67
CA PRO A 404 21.16 0.12 -7.58
C PRO A 404 21.65 -1.27 -7.98
N GLY A 405 20.78 -2.09 -8.60
CA GLY A 405 21.14 -3.44 -9.05
C GLY A 405 22.19 -3.43 -10.16
N ILE A 406 22.07 -2.51 -11.12
CA ILE A 406 23.05 -2.35 -12.22
C ILE A 406 24.44 -2.01 -11.68
N VAL A 407 24.52 -1.10 -10.69
CA VAL A 407 25.78 -0.60 -10.14
C VAL A 407 26.41 -1.61 -9.16
N ASN A 408 25.60 -2.16 -8.24
CA ASN A 408 26.10 -3.07 -7.19
C ASN A 408 26.53 -4.42 -7.75
N ALA A 409 25.96 -4.86 -8.87
CA ALA A 409 26.34 -6.12 -9.49
C ALA A 409 27.85 -6.22 -9.77
N ARG A 410 28.59 -5.09 -9.78
CA ARG A 410 30.01 -4.96 -10.11
C ARG A 410 30.29 -5.68 -11.43
N ALA A 411 30.68 -4.93 -12.46
CA ALA A 411 31.17 -5.49 -13.71
C ALA A 411 32.33 -6.54 -13.55
N GLU A 412 32.81 -6.80 -12.33
CA GLU A 412 33.79 -7.83 -12.02
C GLU A 412 33.24 -9.01 -11.19
N THR A 413 32.51 -8.84 -10.08
CA THR A 413 32.18 -10.01 -9.21
C THR A 413 31.00 -10.88 -9.67
N ALA A 414 29.94 -10.29 -10.24
CA ALA A 414 28.85 -11.05 -10.87
C ALA A 414 29.26 -11.56 -12.26
N CYS A 415 30.01 -10.73 -13.01
CA CYS A 415 30.58 -11.11 -14.31
C CYS A 415 31.58 -12.28 -14.23
N LEU A 416 32.24 -12.48 -13.08
CA LEU A 416 33.07 -13.67 -12.81
C LEU A 416 32.27 -14.95 -12.50
N LYS A 417 30.98 -14.87 -12.17
CA LYS A 417 30.16 -16.03 -11.74
C LYS A 417 29.03 -16.41 -12.70
N GLN A 418 28.38 -15.45 -13.36
CA GLN A 418 27.27 -15.67 -14.30
C GLN A 418 27.37 -14.68 -15.47
N ALA A 419 27.90 -15.15 -16.61
CA ALA A 419 28.16 -14.31 -17.78
C ALA A 419 26.88 -13.72 -18.43
N ASP A 420 25.77 -14.46 -18.38
CA ASP A 420 24.50 -14.03 -18.99
C ASP A 420 23.86 -12.86 -18.22
N ASP A 421 23.85 -12.91 -16.89
CA ASP A 421 23.32 -11.84 -16.04
C ASP A 421 24.14 -10.56 -16.17
N CYS A 422 25.47 -10.68 -16.28
CA CYS A 422 26.37 -9.57 -16.54
C CYS A 422 26.04 -8.87 -17.87
N LYS A 423 25.84 -9.64 -18.95
CA LYS A 423 25.45 -9.09 -20.25
C LYS A 423 24.09 -8.41 -20.17
N ALA A 424 23.12 -9.01 -19.48
CA ALA A 424 21.79 -8.42 -19.29
C ALA A 424 21.86 -7.09 -18.52
N LEU A 425 22.69 -7.00 -17.48
CA LEU A 425 22.87 -5.78 -16.69
C LEU A 425 23.57 -4.66 -17.48
N ILE A 426 24.54 -4.99 -18.34
CA ILE A 426 25.17 -4.00 -19.24
C ILE A 426 24.13 -3.45 -20.22
N LEU A 427 23.34 -4.32 -20.84
CA LEU A 427 22.27 -3.91 -21.75
C LEU A 427 21.24 -3.03 -21.04
N LEU A 428 20.82 -3.44 -19.84
CA LEU A 428 19.89 -2.66 -19.02
C LEU A 428 20.48 -1.31 -18.59
N ALA A 429 21.80 -1.21 -18.37
CA ALA A 429 22.46 0.06 -18.07
C ALA A 429 22.37 1.04 -19.24
N GLU A 430 22.66 0.58 -20.46
CA GLU A 430 22.54 1.39 -21.67
C GLU A 430 21.09 1.77 -21.95
N GLU A 431 20.16 0.81 -21.83
CA GLU A 431 18.73 1.06 -21.99
C GLU A 431 18.22 2.06 -20.95
N THR A 432 18.64 1.95 -19.69
CA THR A 432 18.23 2.90 -18.64
C THR A 432 18.72 4.31 -18.96
N ARG A 433 19.95 4.46 -19.44
CA ARG A 433 20.47 5.77 -19.87
C ARG A 433 19.68 6.31 -21.06
N GLN A 434 19.47 5.50 -22.10
CA GLN A 434 18.71 5.91 -23.27
C GLN A 434 17.29 6.33 -22.89
N ASN A 435 16.62 5.55 -22.03
CA ASN A 435 15.29 5.88 -21.53
C ASN A 435 15.25 7.23 -20.80
N VAL A 436 16.27 7.54 -20.00
CA VAL A 436 16.40 8.85 -19.35
C VAL A 436 16.64 9.96 -20.37
N LEU A 437 17.48 9.73 -21.38
CA LEU A 437 17.69 10.71 -22.46
C LEU A 437 16.38 11.02 -23.20
N ASP A 438 15.66 9.98 -23.64
CA ASP A 438 14.40 10.12 -24.36
C ASP A 438 13.37 10.90 -23.54
N ASP A 439 13.27 10.61 -22.24
CA ASP A 439 12.36 11.29 -21.32
C ASP A 439 12.74 12.78 -21.16
N LEU A 440 14.04 13.08 -21.06
CA LEU A 440 14.56 14.44 -20.96
C LEU A 440 14.35 15.23 -22.26
N GLU A 441 14.59 14.63 -23.42
CA GLU A 441 14.40 15.27 -24.72
C GLU A 441 12.93 15.53 -25.04
N THR A 442 12.05 14.63 -24.62
CA THR A 442 10.60 14.73 -24.80
C THR A 442 9.99 15.77 -23.86
N GLY A 443 10.31 15.69 -22.56
CA GLY A 443 9.73 16.57 -21.54
C GLY A 443 10.36 17.97 -21.52
N ARG A 444 11.67 18.07 -21.80
CA ARG A 444 12.47 19.30 -21.66
C ARG A 444 12.20 20.02 -20.32
N PRO A 445 12.43 19.32 -19.19
CA PRO A 445 12.06 19.84 -17.87
C PRO A 445 12.79 21.15 -17.58
N ASP A 446 12.17 22.07 -16.86
CA ASP A 446 12.82 23.34 -16.50
C ASP A 446 13.91 23.15 -15.42
N ALA A 447 13.82 22.04 -14.67
CA ALA A 447 14.83 21.65 -13.70
C ALA A 447 15.12 20.14 -13.67
N ILE A 448 16.40 19.79 -13.60
CA ILE A 448 16.91 18.43 -13.44
C ILE A 448 17.58 18.30 -12.07
N VAL A 449 17.04 17.43 -11.22
CA VAL A 449 17.46 17.25 -9.83
C VAL A 449 18.21 15.92 -9.68
N PHE A 450 19.43 15.97 -9.16
CA PHE A 450 20.25 14.81 -8.80
C PHE A 450 20.26 14.60 -7.28
N ASP A 451 19.87 13.42 -6.80
CA ASP A 451 19.96 13.06 -5.37
C ASP A 451 21.36 12.57 -5.00
N LYS A 452 22.10 13.38 -4.23
CA LYS A 452 23.45 13.07 -3.73
C LYS A 452 23.46 12.10 -2.55
N LYS A 453 22.30 11.89 -1.91
CA LYS A 453 22.14 10.96 -0.79
C LYS A 453 21.21 9.82 -1.15
N ALA A 454 21.22 9.41 -2.42
CA ALA A 454 20.60 8.18 -2.86
C ALA A 454 21.21 6.98 -2.14
N GLY A 455 20.39 5.95 -1.89
CA GLY A 455 20.83 4.74 -1.17
C GLY A 455 20.71 3.49 -2.02
N TYR A 456 20.97 2.36 -1.38
CA TYR A 456 21.04 1.02 -2.00
C TYR A 456 22.28 0.81 -2.89
N PHE A 457 23.35 1.58 -2.66
CA PHE A 457 24.62 1.43 -3.36
C PHE A 457 25.70 0.89 -2.42
N ASP A 458 26.45 -0.11 -2.86
CA ASP A 458 27.63 -0.63 -2.15
C ASP A 458 28.84 0.29 -2.31
N GLU A 459 28.92 1.02 -3.42
CA GLU A 459 29.99 1.97 -3.71
C GLU A 459 29.79 3.28 -2.94
N PRO A 460 30.73 3.66 -2.05
CA PRO A 460 30.69 4.96 -1.41
C PRO A 460 30.85 6.08 -2.45
N GLY A 461 29.94 7.05 -2.44
CA GLY A 461 30.04 8.24 -3.30
C GLY A 461 29.47 8.07 -4.72
N PHE A 462 28.60 7.08 -4.94
CA PHE A 462 27.85 6.96 -6.19
C PHE A 462 27.19 8.29 -6.61
N SER A 463 27.26 8.60 -7.91
CA SER A 463 26.66 9.79 -8.52
C SER A 463 25.82 9.41 -9.73
N PHE A 464 24.54 9.77 -9.71
CA PHE A 464 23.65 9.63 -10.86
C PHE A 464 24.15 10.42 -12.06
N GLU A 465 24.71 11.62 -11.86
CA GLU A 465 25.27 12.41 -12.96
C GLU A 465 26.42 11.66 -13.64
N THR A 466 27.34 11.09 -12.86
CA THR A 466 28.46 10.29 -13.40
C THR A 466 27.97 9.02 -14.10
N PHE A 467 26.93 8.35 -13.55
CA PHE A 467 26.33 7.19 -14.19
C PHE A 467 25.72 7.53 -15.55
N LEU A 468 24.97 8.62 -15.64
CA LEU A 468 24.26 9.03 -16.85
C LEU A 468 25.20 9.58 -17.93
N ARG A 469 26.20 10.38 -17.56
CA ARG A 469 27.19 10.98 -18.48
C ARG A 469 28.09 9.98 -19.20
N ARG A 470 28.03 8.68 -18.87
CA ARG A 470 28.65 7.61 -19.68
C ARG A 470 28.02 7.47 -21.07
N ASN A 471 26.85 8.07 -21.29
CA ASN A 471 26.28 8.27 -22.61
C ASN A 471 26.61 9.72 -23.06
N ASP A 472 27.27 9.84 -24.21
CA ASP A 472 27.75 11.13 -24.74
C ASP A 472 26.60 12.09 -25.09
N ASP A 473 25.46 11.58 -25.53
CA ASP A 473 24.32 12.41 -25.91
C ASP A 473 23.59 12.96 -24.67
N ILE A 474 23.51 12.18 -23.59
CA ILE A 474 23.08 12.71 -22.28
C ILE A 474 24.02 13.79 -21.79
N SER A 475 25.33 13.60 -21.94
CA SER A 475 26.29 14.64 -21.55
C SER A 475 26.03 15.95 -22.29
N LYS A 476 25.86 15.89 -23.62
CA LYS A 476 25.52 17.07 -24.44
C LYS A 476 24.17 17.69 -24.06
N PHE A 477 23.19 16.87 -23.67
CA PHE A 477 21.89 17.37 -23.22
C PHE A 477 22.01 18.12 -21.90
N LEU A 478 22.65 17.51 -20.90
CA LEU A 478 22.84 18.12 -19.57
C LEU A 478 23.69 19.39 -19.61
N ASP A 479 24.61 19.52 -20.57
CA ASP A 479 25.42 20.73 -20.75
C ASP A 479 24.61 21.94 -21.24
N GLN A 480 23.37 21.73 -21.69
CA GLN A 480 22.41 22.80 -22.01
C GLN A 480 21.74 23.38 -20.75
N TYR A 481 22.05 22.85 -19.56
CA TYR A 481 21.56 23.32 -18.26
C TYR A 481 22.71 23.93 -17.44
N PRO A 482 23.17 25.16 -17.77
CA PRO A 482 24.41 25.73 -17.24
C PRO A 482 24.31 26.18 -15.78
N VAL A 483 23.10 26.45 -15.28
CA VAL A 483 22.90 26.97 -13.93
C VAL A 483 22.79 25.81 -12.95
N ARG A 484 23.70 25.75 -11.98
CA ARG A 484 23.73 24.71 -10.94
C ARG A 484 23.49 25.30 -9.55
N VAL A 485 22.46 24.82 -8.88
CA VAL A 485 22.21 25.11 -7.46
C VAL A 485 22.45 23.84 -6.64
N SER A 486 23.37 23.92 -5.69
CA SER A 486 23.78 22.79 -4.87
C SER A 486 23.32 22.94 -3.42
N THR A 487 22.78 21.88 -2.85
CA THR A 487 22.42 21.77 -1.42
C THR A 487 23.11 20.57 -0.79
N GLU A 488 22.93 20.34 0.52
CA GLU A 488 23.50 19.16 1.17
C GLU A 488 23.02 17.83 0.55
N ARG A 489 21.81 17.79 -0.01
CA ARG A 489 21.19 16.56 -0.52
C ARG A 489 21.06 16.52 -2.04
N PHE A 490 20.87 17.66 -2.69
CA PHE A 490 20.52 17.71 -4.12
C PHE A 490 21.42 18.67 -4.88
N ASP A 491 21.72 18.31 -6.11
CA ASP A 491 22.16 19.27 -7.14
C ASP A 491 21.01 19.48 -8.11
N VAL A 492 20.71 20.74 -8.42
CA VAL A 492 19.63 21.13 -9.33
C VAL A 492 20.24 21.87 -10.51
N LEU A 493 20.00 21.39 -11.72
CA LEU A 493 20.39 22.04 -12.96
C LEU A 493 19.17 22.75 -13.56
N TYR A 494 19.36 23.99 -14.00
CA TYR A 494 18.36 24.79 -14.73
C TYR A 494 18.89 25.15 -16.12
N GLN A 495 17.94 25.31 -17.05
CA GLN A 495 18.22 25.74 -18.42
C GLN A 495 18.81 27.15 -18.48
#